data_AF-A0A5E4JI46-F1
#
_entry.id   AF-A0A5E4JI46-F1
#
_cell.length_a   1.000
_cell.length_b   1.000
_cell.length_c   1.000
_cell.angle_alpha   90.00
_cell.angle_beta   90.00
_cell.angle_gamma   90.00
#
_symmetry.space_group_name_H-M   'P 1'
#
loop_
_entity.id
_entity.type
_entity.pdbx_description
1 polymer ?
#
loop_
_entity_poly.entity_id
_entity_poly.type
_entity_poly.pdbx_seq_one_letter_code
_entity_poly.pdbx_strand_id
1 'polypeptide(L)'
;MIIDGSPNSIEVLGIRNHKLEVFRVLDKIFTSKNFTIAKGAVDTGDVSLDMLMNWVEENIPTRYLTKQAVGKAYEELVFASRFLESAERNRYYGYLKYASVGMSAGVSLSNAGPVRYLLPYSFPAKIKYFSVTKEKRGIQGKIASRFSPFLHTNKREIIQSYLPLFRQMYEKGDDAGREKVNAVLQALEFEKDEIAHISKG
;
A
#
# COMPACT_ATOMS: atom_id res chain seq x y z
N MET A 1 -4.63 21.59 32.61
CA MET A 1 -4.44 21.90 31.18
C MET A 1 -5.74 21.55 30.50
N ILE A 2 -6.53 22.58 30.16
CA ILE A 2 -7.88 22.43 29.60
C ILE A 2 -7.72 21.89 28.18
N ILE A 3 -8.31 20.72 27.90
CA ILE A 3 -8.47 20.22 26.54
C ILE A 3 -9.56 21.08 25.93
N ASP A 4 -9.14 22.09 25.16
CA ASP A 4 -10.01 22.81 24.25
C ASP A 4 -10.72 21.78 23.36
N GLY A 5 -12.05 21.69 23.48
CA GLY A 5 -12.91 20.78 22.72
C GLY A 5 -13.08 21.16 21.25
N SER A 6 -12.12 21.88 20.65
CA SER A 6 -12.11 22.20 19.24
C SER A 6 -12.16 20.92 18.38
N PRO A 7 -12.93 20.88 17.28
CA PRO A 7 -13.08 19.68 16.44
C PRO A 7 -11.74 19.06 16.00
N ASN A 8 -10.74 19.91 15.74
CA ASN A 8 -9.39 19.49 15.37
C ASN A 8 -8.65 18.76 16.50
N SER A 9 -8.89 19.08 17.78
CA SER A 9 -8.20 18.44 18.90
C SER A 9 -8.70 16.99 19.09
N ILE A 10 -10.00 16.78 18.92
CA ILE A 10 -10.65 15.47 19.03
C ILE A 10 -10.17 14.54 17.89
N GLU A 11 -10.09 15.04 16.66
CA GLU A 11 -9.59 14.26 15.52
C GLU A 11 -8.11 13.85 15.70
N VAL A 12 -7.27 14.79 16.14
CA VAL A 12 -5.84 14.50 16.41
C VAL A 12 -5.70 13.45 17.52
N LEU A 13 -6.54 13.49 18.55
CA LEU A 13 -6.56 12.48 19.61
C LEU A 13 -6.97 11.11 19.07
N GLY A 14 -8.00 11.03 18.21
CA GLY A 14 -8.45 9.80 17.58
C GLY A 14 -7.36 9.14 16.73
N ILE A 15 -6.73 9.91 15.83
CA ILE A 15 -5.63 9.40 14.96
C ILE A 15 -4.45 8.90 15.80
N ARG A 16 -4.12 9.61 16.89
CA ARG A 16 -3.05 9.19 17.79
C ARG A 16 -3.40 7.89 18.51
N ASN A 17 -4.65 7.71 18.94
CA ASN A 17 -5.09 6.51 19.64
C ASN A 17 -4.95 5.26 18.75
N HIS A 18 -5.44 5.31 17.51
CA HIS A 18 -5.29 4.20 16.55
C HIS A 18 -3.83 3.86 16.25
N LYS A 19 -2.95 4.88 16.14
CA LYS A 19 -1.50 4.64 15.97
C LYS A 19 -0.87 3.96 17.18
N LEU A 20 -1.23 4.38 18.39
CA LEU A 20 -0.73 3.77 19.62
C LEU A 20 -1.19 2.31 19.74
N GLU A 21 -2.39 2.02 19.27
CA GLU A 21 -2.93 0.68 19.29
C GLU A 21 -2.19 -0.28 18.36
N VAL A 22 -1.97 0.09 17.09
CA VAL A 22 -1.22 -0.78 16.16
C VAL A 22 0.21 -1.02 16.66
N PHE A 23 0.86 -0.03 17.28
CA PHE A 23 2.20 -0.21 17.84
C PHE A 23 2.22 -1.21 19.00
N ARG A 24 1.18 -1.25 19.84
CA ARG A 24 1.07 -2.26 20.90
C ARG A 24 0.96 -3.66 20.31
N VAL A 25 0.18 -3.83 19.24
CA VAL A 25 0.05 -5.12 18.54
C VAL A 25 1.40 -5.53 17.96
N LEU A 26 2.07 -4.63 17.23
CA LEU A 26 3.39 -4.88 16.65
C LEU A 26 4.44 -5.21 17.71
N ASP A 27 4.43 -4.51 18.85
CA ASP A 27 5.32 -4.82 19.98
C ASP A 27 5.14 -6.26 20.42
N LYS A 28 3.89 -6.72 20.60
CA LYS A 28 3.64 -8.10 20.98
C LYS A 28 4.09 -9.09 19.90
N ILE A 29 3.89 -8.80 18.62
CA ILE A 29 4.35 -9.65 17.52
C ILE A 29 5.87 -9.77 17.54
N PHE A 30 6.60 -8.65 17.54
CA PHE A 30 8.05 -8.69 17.38
C PHE A 30 8.81 -9.08 18.64
N THR A 31 8.25 -8.84 19.83
CA THR A 31 8.99 -9.03 21.10
C THR A 31 8.59 -10.28 21.85
N SER A 32 7.38 -10.79 21.65
CA SER A 32 6.97 -12.03 22.32
C SER A 32 7.71 -13.21 21.71
N LYS A 33 7.91 -14.26 22.52
CA LYS A 33 8.38 -15.58 22.09
C LYS A 33 7.33 -16.64 22.40
N ASN A 34 6.07 -16.23 22.37
CA ASN A 34 4.95 -17.02 22.85
C ASN A 34 3.78 -16.86 21.88
N PHE A 35 3.31 -18.00 21.38
CA PHE A 35 2.21 -18.08 20.44
C PHE A 35 0.97 -17.34 20.92
N THR A 36 0.52 -17.62 22.15
CA THR A 36 -0.72 -17.08 22.71
C THR A 36 -0.65 -15.57 22.88
N ILE A 37 0.52 -15.03 23.26
CA ILE A 37 0.72 -13.59 23.43
C ILE A 37 0.69 -12.87 22.07
N ALA A 38 1.47 -13.35 21.09
CA ALA A 38 1.51 -12.76 19.77
C ALA A 38 0.13 -12.79 19.10
N LYS A 39 -0.50 -13.96 19.10
CA LYS A 39 -1.78 -14.19 18.45
C LYS A 39 -2.92 -13.45 19.17
N GLY A 40 -2.94 -13.50 20.50
CA GLY A 40 -3.94 -12.79 21.29
C GLY A 40 -3.89 -11.29 21.06
N ALA A 41 -2.71 -10.70 20.87
CA ALA A 41 -2.58 -9.28 20.56
C ALA A 41 -3.24 -8.89 19.23
N VAL A 42 -3.15 -9.74 18.21
CA VAL A 42 -3.81 -9.52 16.92
C VAL A 42 -5.32 -9.69 17.04
N ASP A 43 -5.80 -10.71 17.76
CA ASP A 43 -7.24 -10.92 17.96
C ASP A 43 -7.93 -9.75 18.69
N THR A 44 -7.21 -9.09 19.60
CA THR A 44 -7.75 -7.97 20.39
C THR A 44 -7.48 -6.59 19.77
N GLY A 45 -6.69 -6.52 18.70
CA GLY A 45 -6.28 -5.24 18.11
C GLY A 45 -7.31 -4.69 17.14
N ASP A 46 -7.58 -3.38 17.21
CA ASP A 46 -8.41 -2.64 16.26
C ASP A 46 -7.59 -2.23 15.01
N VAL A 47 -7.05 -3.23 14.32
CA VAL A 47 -6.36 -3.04 13.04
C VAL A 47 -6.78 -4.16 12.08
N SER A 48 -7.16 -3.79 10.85
CA SER A 48 -7.48 -4.80 9.85
C SER A 48 -6.26 -5.68 9.54
N LEU A 49 -6.49 -6.96 9.28
CA LEU A 49 -5.40 -7.90 8.99
C LEU A 49 -4.59 -7.49 7.75
N ASP A 50 -5.24 -6.91 6.73
CA ASP A 50 -4.55 -6.37 5.55
C ASP A 50 -3.61 -5.23 5.92
N MET A 51 -4.06 -4.30 6.77
CA MET A 51 -3.22 -3.19 7.23
C MET A 51 -2.08 -3.70 8.11
N LEU A 52 -2.38 -4.59 9.04
CA LEU A 52 -1.41 -5.19 9.94
C LEU A 52 -0.31 -5.92 9.17
N MET A 53 -0.66 -6.68 8.13
CA MET A 53 0.30 -7.37 7.28
C MET A 53 1.35 -6.42 6.70
N ASN A 54 0.91 -5.28 6.16
CA ASN A 54 1.80 -4.27 5.60
C ASN A 54 2.69 -3.63 6.68
N TRP A 55 2.17 -3.43 7.90
CA TRP A 55 2.96 -2.96 9.03
C TRP A 55 4.04 -3.94 9.45
N VAL A 56 3.71 -5.23 9.54
CA VAL A 56 4.68 -6.26 9.91
C VAL A 56 5.75 -6.39 8.83
N GLU A 57 5.37 -6.44 7.54
CA GLU A 57 6.27 -6.51 6.38
C GLU A 57 7.35 -5.42 6.41
N GLU A 58 6.94 -4.16 6.62
CA GLU A 58 7.83 -3.00 6.63
C GLU A 58 8.83 -3.03 7.80
N ASN A 59 8.43 -3.61 8.94
CA ASN A 59 9.19 -3.51 10.20
C ASN A 59 10.00 -4.77 10.53
N ILE A 60 9.83 -5.90 9.84
CA ILE A 60 10.71 -7.08 10.02
C ILE A 60 12.20 -6.74 9.93
N PRO A 61 12.70 -6.08 8.86
CA PRO A 61 14.16 -5.91 8.67
C PRO A 61 14.77 -4.93 9.66
N THR A 62 13.96 -4.03 10.23
CA THR A 62 14.41 -3.10 11.27
C THR A 62 14.34 -3.75 12.65
N ARG A 63 13.41 -4.68 12.89
CA ARG A 63 13.24 -5.35 14.20
C ARG A 63 14.16 -6.53 14.39
N TYR A 64 14.34 -7.37 13.38
CA TYR A 64 15.15 -8.59 13.45
C TYR A 64 16.58 -8.34 12.97
N LEU A 65 17.55 -8.81 13.77
CA LEU A 65 18.98 -8.50 13.56
C LEU A 65 19.66 -9.46 12.58
N THR A 66 19.20 -10.72 12.51
CA THR A 66 19.84 -11.75 11.69
C THR A 66 19.08 -11.95 10.39
N LYS A 67 19.83 -12.16 9.30
CA LYS A 67 19.23 -12.46 7.98
C LYS A 67 18.36 -13.71 8.02
N GLN A 68 18.72 -14.70 8.85
CA GLN A 68 17.95 -15.92 9.03
C GLN A 68 16.58 -15.64 9.67
N ALA A 69 16.52 -14.83 10.73
CA ALA A 69 15.25 -14.48 11.36
C ALA A 69 14.37 -13.65 10.42
N VAL A 70 14.97 -12.71 9.69
CA VAL A 70 14.28 -11.93 8.65
C VAL A 70 13.69 -12.84 7.57
N GLY A 71 14.48 -13.78 7.05
CA GLY A 71 14.01 -14.73 6.02
C GLY A 71 12.84 -15.58 6.49
N LYS A 72 12.95 -16.21 7.66
CA LYS A 72 11.87 -17.00 8.25
C LYS A 72 10.60 -16.19 8.50
N ALA A 73 10.74 -14.96 8.98
CA ALA A 73 9.60 -14.08 9.20
C ALA A 73 8.87 -13.74 7.90
N TYR A 74 9.61 -13.53 6.81
CA TYR A 74 8.99 -13.34 5.50
C TYR A 74 8.34 -14.61 4.95
N GLU A 75 8.90 -15.81 5.20
CA GLU A 75 8.25 -17.07 4.86
C GLU A 75 6.89 -17.21 5.55
N GLU A 76 6.81 -16.87 6.83
CA GLU A 76 5.55 -16.84 7.60
C GLU A 76 4.56 -15.79 7.09
N LEU A 77 5.04 -14.61 6.68
CA LEU A 77 4.19 -13.61 6.03
C LEU A 77 3.67 -14.08 4.67
N VAL A 78 4.49 -14.76 3.87
CA VAL A 78 4.06 -15.34 2.58
C VAL A 78 2.99 -16.40 2.80
N PHE A 79 3.15 -17.24 3.83
CA PHE A 79 2.11 -18.17 4.23
C PHE A 79 0.82 -17.43 4.59
N ALA A 80 0.90 -16.42 5.46
CA ALA A 80 -0.26 -15.64 5.88
C ALA A 80 -0.94 -14.90 4.71
N SER A 81 -0.18 -14.38 3.75
CA SER A 81 -0.72 -13.59 2.63
C SER A 81 -1.56 -14.44 1.70
N ARG A 82 -1.18 -15.71 1.48
CA ARG A 82 -1.96 -16.67 0.70
C ARG A 82 -3.32 -16.92 1.31
N PHE A 83 -3.41 -16.94 2.65
CA PHE A 83 -4.69 -17.10 3.34
C PHE A 83 -5.55 -15.83 3.30
N LEU A 84 -4.95 -14.64 3.42
CA LEU A 84 -5.69 -13.38 3.21
C LEU A 84 -6.28 -13.34 1.79
N GLU A 85 -5.45 -13.58 0.78
CA GLU A 85 -5.89 -13.60 -0.61
C GLU A 85 -6.98 -14.66 -0.85
N SER A 86 -6.83 -15.85 -0.26
CA SER A 86 -7.84 -16.91 -0.35
C SER A 86 -9.15 -16.54 0.35
N ALA A 87 -9.08 -15.82 1.49
CA ALA A 87 -10.25 -15.31 2.20
C ALA A 87 -11.01 -14.30 1.33
N GLU A 88 -10.30 -13.37 0.70
CA GLU A 88 -10.88 -12.36 -0.19
C GLU A 88 -11.48 -12.97 -1.45
N ARG A 89 -10.73 -13.85 -2.13
CA ARG A 89 -11.15 -14.48 -3.39
C ARG A 89 -12.36 -15.39 -3.20
N ASN A 90 -12.36 -16.22 -2.16
CA ASN A 90 -13.41 -17.22 -1.93
C ASN A 90 -14.53 -16.72 -1.01
N ARG A 91 -14.40 -15.50 -0.45
CA ARG A 91 -15.29 -14.94 0.59
C ARG A 91 -15.42 -15.84 1.83
N TYR A 92 -14.43 -16.71 2.06
CA TYR A 92 -14.42 -17.62 3.21
C TYR A 92 -13.54 -17.04 4.32
N TYR A 93 -14.17 -16.32 5.24
CA TYR A 93 -13.47 -15.64 6.35
C TYR A 93 -12.85 -16.58 7.39
N GLY A 94 -13.12 -17.89 7.31
CA GLY A 94 -12.40 -18.88 8.14
C GLY A 94 -10.90 -18.89 7.90
N TYR A 95 -10.45 -18.50 6.70
CA TYR A 95 -9.02 -18.39 6.37
C TYR A 95 -8.30 -17.27 7.13
N LEU A 96 -9.02 -16.25 7.60
CA LEU A 96 -8.43 -15.15 8.36
C LEU A 96 -7.76 -15.63 9.65
N LYS A 97 -8.22 -16.74 10.24
CA LYS A 97 -7.59 -17.34 11.43
C LYS A 97 -6.17 -17.80 11.15
N TYR A 98 -5.91 -18.40 9.98
CA TYR A 98 -4.59 -18.86 9.58
C TYR A 98 -3.68 -17.70 9.20
N ALA A 99 -4.23 -16.71 8.49
CA ALA A 99 -3.50 -15.47 8.20
C ALA A 99 -3.06 -14.77 9.49
N SER A 100 -3.97 -14.59 10.44
CA SER A 100 -3.71 -13.99 11.76
C SER A 100 -2.58 -14.74 12.49
N VAL A 101 -2.62 -16.07 12.52
CA VAL A 101 -1.56 -16.89 13.15
C VAL A 101 -0.20 -16.68 12.49
N GLY A 102 -0.12 -16.74 11.16
CA GLY A 102 1.15 -16.58 10.44
C GLY A 102 1.77 -15.19 10.63
N MET A 103 0.96 -14.12 10.49
CA MET A 103 1.46 -12.74 10.66
C MET A 103 1.75 -12.36 12.13
N SER A 104 1.30 -13.16 13.10
CA SER A 104 1.53 -12.92 14.52
C SER A 104 2.55 -13.90 15.11
N ALA A 105 2.09 -15.06 15.55
CA ALA A 105 2.90 -16.08 16.20
C ALA A 105 3.96 -16.66 15.25
N GLY A 106 3.65 -16.84 13.96
CA GLY A 106 4.63 -17.29 12.97
C GLY A 106 5.82 -16.34 12.88
N VAL A 107 5.55 -15.05 12.67
CA VAL A 107 6.59 -14.00 12.64
C VAL A 107 7.33 -13.89 13.98
N SER A 108 6.62 -13.91 15.10
CA SER A 108 7.20 -13.86 16.46
C SER A 108 8.21 -14.98 16.70
N LEU A 109 7.81 -16.23 16.41
CA LEU A 109 8.62 -17.43 16.66
C LEU A 109 9.75 -17.62 15.64
N SER A 110 9.72 -16.89 14.52
CA SER A 110 10.78 -16.89 13.51
C SER A 110 12.12 -16.35 14.04
N ASN A 111 12.09 -15.54 15.10
CA ASN A 111 13.29 -14.98 15.72
C ASN A 111 13.56 -15.58 17.12
N ALA A 112 14.59 -16.42 17.22
CA ALA A 112 15.09 -16.89 18.51
C ALA A 112 16.00 -15.85 19.22
N GLY A 113 16.54 -14.89 18.46
CA GLY A 113 17.53 -13.92 18.91
C GLY A 113 16.96 -12.67 19.61
N PRO A 114 17.81 -11.65 19.85
CA PRO A 114 17.37 -10.35 20.33
C PRO A 114 16.55 -9.60 19.26
N VAL A 115 15.82 -8.59 19.70
CA VAL A 115 14.99 -7.70 18.87
C VAL A 115 15.42 -6.26 19.14
N ARG A 116 15.31 -5.38 18.16
CA ARG A 116 15.55 -3.94 18.39
C ARG A 116 14.33 -3.29 19.04
N TYR A 117 14.35 -3.16 20.36
CA TYR A 117 13.22 -2.62 21.15
C TYR A 117 13.00 -1.11 20.99
N LEU A 118 14.07 -0.32 20.92
CA LEU A 118 13.99 1.16 21.02
C LEU A 118 13.72 1.88 19.70
N LEU A 119 13.55 1.16 18.59
CA LEU A 119 13.26 1.80 17.31
C LEU A 119 11.76 2.14 17.20
N PRO A 120 11.38 3.26 16.58
CA PRO A 120 9.99 3.53 16.23
C PRO A 120 9.53 2.60 15.10
N TYR A 121 8.23 2.34 15.02
CA TYR A 121 7.65 1.65 13.87
C TYR A 121 7.50 2.60 12.67
N SER A 122 7.90 2.12 11.50
CA SER A 122 7.74 2.82 10.24
C SER A 122 6.39 2.49 9.63
N PHE A 123 5.67 3.52 9.19
CA PHE A 123 4.45 3.36 8.41
C PHE A 123 4.75 2.65 7.08
N PRO A 124 3.89 1.73 6.60
CA PRO A 124 4.14 0.97 5.38
C PRO A 124 4.37 1.89 4.16
N ALA A 125 5.57 1.80 3.58
CA ALA A 125 5.94 2.63 2.45
C ALA A 125 5.06 2.35 1.23
N LYS A 126 4.65 1.09 1.04
CA LYS A 126 3.74 0.64 -0.02
C LYS A 126 2.39 1.36 0.01
N ILE A 127 1.78 1.51 1.19
CA ILE A 127 0.49 2.20 1.34
C ILE A 127 0.65 3.69 1.06
N LYS A 128 1.72 4.29 1.59
CA LYS A 128 2.05 5.69 1.32
C LYS A 128 2.24 5.92 -0.18
N TYR A 129 2.99 5.06 -0.86
CA TYR A 129 3.20 5.12 -2.30
C TYR A 129 1.88 5.01 -3.07
N PHE A 130 1.00 4.08 -2.71
CA PHE A 130 -0.29 3.93 -3.39
C PHE A 130 -1.24 5.10 -3.14
N SER A 131 -1.19 5.71 -1.96
CA SER A 131 -1.93 6.93 -1.65
C SER A 131 -1.46 8.10 -2.52
N VAL A 132 -0.15 8.37 -2.53
CA VAL A 132 0.45 9.47 -3.32
C VAL A 132 0.19 9.30 -4.82
N THR A 133 0.29 8.06 -5.33
CA THR A 133 0.11 7.79 -6.77
C THR A 133 -1.35 7.58 -7.18
N LYS A 134 -2.32 7.61 -6.25
CA LYS A 134 -3.72 7.27 -6.53
C LYS A 134 -4.32 8.18 -7.59
N GLU A 135 -4.15 9.48 -7.43
CA GLU A 135 -4.68 10.51 -8.35
C GLU A 135 -4.08 10.35 -9.75
N LYS A 136 -2.74 10.31 -9.83
CA LYS A 136 -2.01 10.08 -11.08
C LYS A 136 -2.48 8.80 -11.80
N ARG A 137 -2.60 7.68 -11.06
CA ARG A 137 -3.10 6.42 -11.62
C ARG A 137 -4.56 6.51 -12.07
N GLY A 138 -5.38 7.29 -11.38
CA GLY A 138 -6.75 7.59 -11.76
C GLY A 138 -6.82 8.31 -13.10
N ILE A 139 -6.06 9.40 -13.26
CA ILE A 139 -5.98 10.17 -14.51
C ILE A 139 -5.47 9.29 -15.66
N GLN A 140 -4.35 8.59 -15.46
CA GLN A 140 -3.81 7.65 -16.47
C GLN A 140 -4.82 6.57 -16.86
N GLY A 141 -5.60 6.07 -15.89
CA GLY A 141 -6.65 5.09 -16.12
C GLY A 141 -7.80 5.62 -16.98
N LYS A 142 -8.23 6.88 -16.76
CA LYS A 142 -9.24 7.53 -17.61
C LYS A 142 -8.73 7.69 -19.04
N ILE A 143 -7.53 8.28 -19.20
CA ILE A 143 -6.87 8.48 -20.50
C ILE A 143 -6.78 7.15 -21.27
N ALA A 144 -6.26 6.10 -20.62
CA ALA A 144 -6.11 4.80 -21.25
C ALA A 144 -7.45 4.17 -21.64
N SER A 145 -8.52 4.44 -20.88
CA SER A 145 -9.87 3.96 -21.19
C SER A 145 -10.43 4.61 -22.45
N ARG A 146 -10.14 5.90 -22.68
CA ARG A 146 -10.55 6.61 -23.90
C ARG A 146 -9.79 6.11 -25.12
N PHE A 147 -8.49 5.85 -25.00
CA PHE A 147 -7.67 5.37 -26.12
C PHE A 147 -7.87 3.89 -26.46
N SER A 148 -8.21 3.05 -25.47
CA SER A 148 -8.34 1.59 -25.65
C SER A 148 -9.24 1.15 -26.82
N PRO A 149 -10.46 1.71 -27.03
CA PRO A 149 -11.30 1.31 -28.15
C PRO A 149 -10.74 1.70 -29.53
N PHE A 150 -9.94 2.76 -29.62
CA PHE A 150 -9.38 3.23 -30.89
C PHE A 150 -8.08 2.52 -31.25
N LEU A 151 -7.24 2.26 -30.24
CA LEU A 151 -5.97 1.57 -30.43
C LEU A 151 -6.10 0.05 -30.38
N HIS A 152 -7.29 -0.47 -30.05
CA HIS A 152 -7.58 -1.89 -29.85
C HIS A 152 -6.55 -2.62 -28.97
N THR A 153 -6.03 -1.90 -27.97
CA THR A 153 -4.98 -2.39 -27.08
C THR A 153 -5.35 -2.19 -25.62
N ASN A 154 -4.66 -2.92 -24.76
CA ASN A 154 -4.93 -2.90 -23.33
C ASN A 154 -4.44 -1.59 -22.68
N LYS A 155 -5.09 -1.21 -21.57
CA LYS A 155 -4.79 0.06 -20.88
C LYS A 155 -3.33 0.15 -20.40
N ARG A 156 -2.73 -0.98 -20.03
CA ARG A 156 -1.34 -1.02 -19.56
C ARG A 156 -0.38 -0.61 -20.68
N GLU A 157 -0.56 -1.13 -21.89
CA GLU A 157 0.24 -0.79 -23.06
C GLU A 157 0.11 0.70 -23.41
N ILE A 158 -1.10 1.25 -23.33
CA ILE A 158 -1.35 2.68 -23.55
C ILE A 158 -0.56 3.54 -22.56
N ILE A 159 -0.58 3.17 -21.28
CA ILE A 159 0.10 3.93 -20.23
C ILE A 159 1.62 3.80 -20.35
N GLN A 160 2.14 2.62 -20.71
CA GLN A 160 3.57 2.33 -20.74
C GLN A 160 4.26 2.79 -22.02
N SER A 161 3.58 2.70 -23.16
CA SER A 161 4.19 2.93 -24.47
C SER A 161 3.65 4.19 -25.13
N TYR A 162 2.32 4.35 -25.23
CA TYR A 162 1.72 5.45 -25.98
C TYR A 162 1.73 6.79 -25.24
N LEU A 163 1.45 6.80 -23.94
CA LEU A 163 1.47 8.02 -23.13
C LEU A 163 2.84 8.73 -23.14
N PRO A 164 3.98 8.03 -22.95
CA PRO A 164 5.29 8.63 -23.08
C PRO A 164 5.56 9.20 -24.48
N LEU A 165 5.07 8.54 -25.53
CA LEU A 165 5.20 9.04 -26.91
C LEU A 165 4.42 10.34 -27.10
N PHE A 166 3.15 10.41 -26.67
CA PHE A 166 2.37 11.64 -26.75
C PHE A 166 3.00 12.78 -25.96
N ARG A 167 3.56 12.49 -24.79
CA ARG A 167 4.32 13.46 -23.99
C ARG A 167 5.55 13.96 -24.73
N GLN A 168 6.34 13.06 -25.32
CA GLN A 168 7.52 13.43 -26.09
C GLN A 168 7.16 14.28 -27.32
N MET A 169 6.06 13.96 -28.01
CA MET A 169 5.54 14.77 -29.12
C MET A 169 5.10 16.17 -28.66
N TYR A 170 4.60 16.30 -27.43
CA TYR A 170 4.22 17.59 -26.86
C TYR A 170 5.44 18.43 -26.47
N GLU A 171 6.41 17.82 -25.78
CA GLU A 171 7.60 18.52 -25.27
C GLU A 171 8.61 18.85 -26.36
N LYS A 172 8.91 17.91 -27.27
CA LYS A 172 10.00 17.99 -28.25
C LYS A 172 9.54 18.07 -29.71
N GLY A 173 8.25 17.93 -29.98
CA GLY A 173 7.72 18.01 -31.35
C GLY A 173 7.72 19.43 -31.90
N ASP A 174 7.82 19.51 -33.22
CA ASP A 174 7.53 20.72 -34.00
C ASP A 174 6.06 21.15 -33.82
N ASP A 175 5.70 22.39 -34.18
CA ASP A 175 4.35 22.94 -33.96
C ASP A 175 3.25 22.06 -34.58
N ALA A 176 3.53 21.45 -35.74
CA ALA A 176 2.65 20.50 -36.42
C ALA A 176 2.42 19.18 -35.62
N GLY A 177 3.40 18.76 -34.80
CA GLY A 177 3.28 17.59 -33.94
C GLY A 177 2.33 17.84 -32.76
N ARG A 178 2.39 19.04 -32.18
CA ARG A 178 1.51 19.47 -31.08
C ARG A 178 0.06 19.62 -31.57
N GLU A 179 -0.13 20.19 -32.76
CA GLU A 179 -1.44 20.34 -33.38
C GLU A 179 -2.13 18.98 -33.59
N LYS A 180 -1.40 17.99 -34.14
CA LYS A 180 -1.93 16.63 -34.33
C LYS A 180 -2.33 15.96 -33.02
N VAL A 181 -1.51 16.09 -31.98
CA VAL A 181 -1.85 15.53 -30.65
C VAL A 181 -3.09 16.24 -30.09
N ASN A 182 -3.17 17.57 -30.16
CA ASN A 182 -4.33 18.32 -29.70
C ASN A 182 -5.61 17.96 -30.46
N ALA A 183 -5.53 17.75 -31.79
CA ALA A 183 -6.66 17.31 -32.59
C ALA A 183 -7.18 15.93 -32.13
N VAL A 184 -6.28 14.99 -31.83
CA VAL A 184 -6.65 13.67 -31.29
C VAL A 184 -7.27 13.81 -29.89
N LEU A 185 -6.69 14.64 -29.02
CA LEU A 185 -7.22 14.85 -27.66
C LEU A 185 -8.62 15.50 -27.68
N GLN A 186 -8.86 16.44 -28.60
CA GLN A 186 -10.17 17.06 -28.81
C GLN A 186 -11.19 16.07 -29.38
N ALA A 187 -10.81 15.28 -30.39
CA ALA A 187 -11.68 14.27 -30.98
C ALA A 187 -12.13 13.20 -29.98
N LEU A 188 -11.31 12.95 -28.95
CA LEU A 188 -11.60 12.00 -27.87
C LEU A 188 -12.16 12.67 -26.61
N GLU A 189 -12.50 13.96 -26.69
CA GLU A 189 -13.15 14.76 -25.65
C GLU A 189 -12.41 14.75 -24.29
N PHE A 190 -11.08 14.82 -24.32
CA PHE A 190 -10.27 14.80 -23.10
C PHE A 190 -10.53 16.02 -22.21
N GLU A 191 -10.59 15.78 -20.90
CA GLU A 191 -10.76 16.82 -19.88
C GLU A 191 -9.45 17.62 -19.67
N LYS A 192 -9.57 18.83 -19.10
CA LYS A 192 -8.42 19.73 -18.91
C LYS A 192 -7.31 19.14 -18.02
N ASP A 193 -7.68 18.34 -17.03
CA ASP A 193 -6.76 17.61 -16.14
C ASP A 193 -6.00 16.50 -16.88
N GLU A 194 -6.67 15.77 -17.78
CA GLU A 194 -6.07 14.73 -18.62
C GLU A 194 -5.05 15.32 -19.60
N ILE A 195 -5.39 16.45 -20.23
CA ILE A 195 -4.49 17.18 -21.15
C ILE A 195 -3.30 17.76 -20.38
N ALA A 196 -3.52 18.30 -19.17
CA ALA A 196 -2.46 18.81 -18.32
C ALA A 196 -1.45 17.70 -17.94
N HIS A 197 -1.93 16.48 -17.67
CA HIS A 197 -1.08 15.33 -17.32
C HIS A 197 -0.22 14.84 -18.50
N ILE A 198 -0.70 14.99 -19.74
CA ILE A 198 0.06 14.64 -20.95
C ILE A 198 1.10 15.72 -21.27
N SER A 199 0.74 17.00 -21.08
CA SER A 199 1.56 18.17 -21.45
C SER A 199 2.62 18.58 -20.43
N LYS A 200 2.39 18.36 -19.14
CA LYS A 200 3.34 18.65 -18.07
C LYS A 200 3.84 17.35 -17.48
N GLY A 201 5.07 17.01 -17.83
CA GLY A 201 5.78 15.80 -17.44
C GLY A 201 5.78 15.55 -15.94
#